data_AF-A0AAF1BIP7-F1
#
_entry.id   AF-A0AAF1BIP7-F1
#
_cell.length_a   1.000
_cell.length_b   1.000
_cell.length_c   1.000
_cell.angle_alpha   90.00
_cell.angle_beta   90.00
_cell.angle_gamma   90.00
#
_symmetry.space_group_name_H-M   'P 1'
#
loop_
_entity.id
_entity.type
_entity.pdbx_description
1 polymer ?
#
loop_
_entity_poly.entity_id
_entity_poly.type
_entity_poly.pdbx_seq_one_letter_code
_entity_poly.pdbx_strand_id
1 'polypeptide(L)'
;MPRGVLPTQLLPHLPRAVYTLEPLQAPELLAHMAVLKELYMPPIHGGFLAGDVELDEGDDVEGGRKKRTLSGGAVDLPALGLQMEGVGLEDDGEEEEDEFEFDDDFDDDEDDLAHNDPFEREWAEKWLNGVVRRAQAVIEEAGDDGDEETEAVMREATAVLSMMAGTSAAGSLTRHLLFPLAPELASALRALRPQFTAPNPALSPETGKFLQALATSPVSPMVIPRRQSATARSVSPTLTLSRSPLASSHVPRRRAVLPVLLHDAPMSDHISVGVQTWGSAILLGREMALRPADFGLFPRHHDTPYPHGGGVRVLELGAGTGLLSILCRKLLDLRAVRASSVSPSSSPRKAAGFGTVATADAGLVVATDFHPQVLSNLRICVDLNAPPRVPGALDLPAIEIAKLDWTTFPAFMEARAAGKPYDGEEEELARHTHTPFDLVLASDCVYDPTHAAMLRAVAGWVLCPPEGCEGGGGAGGTMHLLSPIRPTFTPELESIDTHFPTLSSYPPLAERAAAAKAAGGDVSKVDERLKGEGLGAAHGLRLGVRGEGKKSVRGRKGEGRTDEVAGYWWWEVGWG
;
A
#
# COMPACT_ATOMS: atom_id res chain seq x y z
N MET A 1 -12.83 -9.03 18.99
CA MET A 1 -13.67 -10.00 18.26
C MET A 1 -13.42 -11.40 18.83
N PRO A 2 -14.38 -12.34 18.83
CA PRO A 2 -14.05 -13.72 19.19
C PRO A 2 -13.26 -14.32 18.02
N ARG A 3 -11.95 -14.50 18.21
CA ARG A 3 -11.08 -15.27 17.31
C ARG A 3 -11.49 -16.75 17.41
N GLY A 4 -11.45 -17.51 16.30
CA GLY A 4 -11.81 -18.94 16.28
C GLY A 4 -13.30 -19.30 16.05
N VAL A 5 -14.10 -18.44 15.41
CA VAL A 5 -15.51 -18.78 15.09
C VAL A 5 -15.57 -19.73 13.90
N LEU A 6 -16.12 -20.93 14.13
CA LEU A 6 -16.35 -21.93 13.08
C LEU A 6 -17.71 -21.72 12.41
N PRO A 7 -17.79 -21.72 11.05
CA PRO A 7 -19.05 -21.73 10.32
C PRO A 7 -20.08 -22.74 10.86
N THR A 8 -19.65 -23.93 11.26
CA THR A 8 -20.52 -24.97 11.84
C THR A 8 -21.17 -24.57 13.16
N GLN A 9 -20.54 -23.71 13.95
CA GLN A 9 -21.07 -23.20 15.23
C GLN A 9 -21.89 -21.92 15.04
N LEU A 10 -21.57 -21.14 14.02
CA LEU A 10 -22.17 -19.85 13.72
C LEU A 10 -23.50 -19.97 12.97
N LEU A 11 -23.55 -20.85 11.97
CA LEU A 11 -24.61 -20.83 10.96
C LEU A 11 -25.85 -21.62 11.42
N PRO A 12 -27.05 -21.03 11.35
CA PRO A 12 -28.27 -21.72 11.72
C PRO A 12 -28.62 -22.80 10.69
N HIS A 13 -29.32 -23.85 11.12
CA HIS A 13 -29.86 -24.83 10.18
C HIS A 13 -30.91 -24.20 9.28
N LEU A 14 -30.77 -24.40 7.97
CA LEU A 14 -31.76 -23.95 7.01
C LEU A 14 -33.04 -24.81 7.08
N PRO A 15 -34.20 -24.23 6.74
CA PRO A 15 -35.45 -24.98 6.68
C PRO A 15 -35.34 -26.17 5.73
N ARG A 16 -36.02 -27.28 6.05
CA ARG A 16 -36.05 -28.47 5.18
C ARG A 16 -36.77 -28.19 3.86
N ALA A 17 -37.77 -27.30 3.89
CA ALA A 17 -38.44 -26.83 2.69
C ALA A 17 -37.49 -25.93 1.88
N VAL A 18 -37.53 -26.08 0.55
CA VAL A 18 -36.65 -25.35 -0.39
C VAL A 18 -37.32 -24.08 -0.92
N TYR A 19 -38.60 -23.87 -0.62
CA TYR A 19 -39.41 -22.72 -1.06
C TYR A 19 -39.67 -21.71 0.08
N THR A 20 -38.89 -21.74 1.16
CA THR A 20 -39.04 -20.78 2.26
C THR A 20 -37.73 -20.56 3.01
N LEU A 21 -37.57 -19.35 3.54
CA LEU A 21 -36.52 -18.99 4.51
C LEU A 21 -37.03 -19.05 5.96
N GLU A 22 -38.35 -19.14 6.18
CA GLU A 22 -38.92 -19.17 7.53
C GLU A 22 -38.50 -20.41 8.33
N PRO A 23 -38.20 -20.26 9.63
CA PRO A 23 -38.46 -19.08 10.47
C PRO A 23 -37.35 -18.01 10.46
N LEU A 24 -36.27 -18.20 9.69
CA LEU A 24 -35.13 -17.29 9.67
C LEU A 24 -35.52 -15.99 8.94
N GLN A 25 -35.28 -14.86 9.59
CA GLN A 25 -35.63 -13.55 9.05
C GLN A 25 -34.45 -12.98 8.24
N ALA A 26 -34.74 -12.16 7.23
CA ALA A 26 -33.71 -11.55 6.38
C ALA A 26 -32.60 -10.81 7.17
N PRO A 27 -32.90 -10.01 8.22
CA PRO A 27 -31.85 -9.35 9.01
C PRO A 27 -30.91 -10.32 9.75
N GLU A 28 -31.41 -11.49 10.15
CA GLU A 28 -30.61 -12.53 10.83
C GLU A 28 -29.68 -13.21 9.84
N LEU A 29 -30.19 -13.57 8.65
CA LEU A 29 -29.39 -14.14 7.57
C LEU A 29 -28.29 -13.18 7.12
N LEU A 30 -28.61 -11.90 6.93
CA LEU A 30 -27.63 -10.87 6.57
C LEU A 30 -26.56 -10.68 7.65
N ALA A 31 -26.92 -10.80 8.94
CA ALA A 31 -25.95 -10.73 10.03
C ALA A 31 -24.96 -11.91 10.01
N HIS A 32 -25.43 -13.13 9.73
CA HIS A 32 -24.54 -14.28 9.56
C HIS A 32 -23.63 -14.13 8.33
N MET A 33 -24.18 -13.65 7.21
CA MET A 33 -23.39 -13.39 6.00
C MET A 33 -22.34 -12.31 6.23
N ALA A 34 -22.63 -11.27 7.02
CA ALA A 34 -21.64 -10.27 7.38
C ALA A 34 -20.44 -10.88 8.13
N VAL A 35 -20.68 -11.84 9.04
CA VAL A 35 -19.59 -12.57 9.72
C VAL A 35 -18.84 -13.48 8.74
N LEU A 36 -19.55 -14.22 7.87
CA LEU A 36 -18.89 -15.03 6.82
C LEU A 36 -18.08 -14.16 5.86
N LYS A 37 -18.55 -12.96 5.55
CA LYS A 37 -17.85 -11.98 4.71
C LYS A 37 -16.59 -11.48 5.36
N GLU A 38 -16.54 -11.35 6.69
CA GLU A 38 -15.31 -11.05 7.43
C GLU A 38 -14.36 -12.25 7.45
N LEU A 39 -14.87 -13.47 7.69
CA LEU A 39 -14.09 -14.71 7.72
C LEU A 39 -13.47 -15.05 6.36
N TYR A 40 -14.26 -14.97 5.30
CA TYR A 40 -13.87 -15.28 3.93
C TYR A 40 -13.63 -14.05 3.08
N MET A 41 -13.48 -12.87 3.70
CA MET A 41 -12.92 -11.74 2.98
C MET A 41 -11.58 -12.23 2.44
N PRO A 42 -11.35 -12.19 1.11
CA PRO A 42 -10.06 -12.56 0.58
C PRO A 42 -9.03 -11.75 1.38
N PRO A 43 -8.00 -12.40 1.96
CA PRO A 43 -7.08 -11.76 2.88
C PRO A 43 -6.75 -10.40 2.31
N ILE A 44 -6.98 -9.38 3.15
CA ILE A 44 -6.77 -8.01 2.76
C ILE A 44 -5.40 -8.01 2.09
N HIS A 45 -5.30 -7.47 0.88
CA HIS A 45 -3.99 -7.35 0.24
C HIS A 45 -3.23 -6.19 0.92
N GLY A 46 -3.12 -6.24 2.26
CA GLY A 46 -2.28 -5.45 3.14
C GLY A 46 -2.90 -4.37 4.02
N GLY A 47 -4.22 -4.27 4.18
CA GLY A 47 -4.89 -3.09 4.72
C GLY A 47 -5.23 -3.10 6.21
N PHE A 48 -5.02 -1.97 6.88
CA PHE A 48 -5.38 -1.77 8.30
C PHE A 48 -6.88 -1.79 8.54
N LEU A 49 -7.34 -2.65 9.44
CA LEU A 49 -8.64 -2.52 10.07
C LEU A 49 -8.57 -1.54 11.25
N ALA A 50 -9.73 -1.03 11.63
CA ALA A 50 -10.01 -0.28 12.85
C ALA A 50 -9.22 -0.70 14.11
N GLY A 51 -9.02 -2.00 14.31
CA GLY A 51 -8.35 -2.58 15.48
C GLY A 51 -6.83 -2.65 15.37
N ASP A 52 -6.27 -2.57 14.16
CA ASP A 52 -4.84 -2.76 13.89
C ASP A 52 -4.02 -1.48 14.15
N VAL A 53 -4.71 -0.36 14.39
CA VAL A 53 -4.13 0.96 14.67
C VAL A 53 -3.70 1.09 16.14
N GLU A 54 -4.04 0.13 17.00
CA GLU A 54 -3.58 0.07 18.39
C GLU A 54 -2.18 -0.54 18.44
N LEU A 55 -1.16 0.32 18.49
CA LEU A 55 0.23 -0.12 18.66
C LEU A 55 0.61 -0.06 20.14
N ASP A 56 1.15 -1.16 20.65
CA ASP A 56 1.85 -1.21 21.94
C ASP A 56 3.19 -0.44 21.80
N GLU A 57 3.44 0.51 22.69
CA GLU A 57 4.71 1.24 22.72
C GLU A 57 5.74 0.35 23.44
N GLY A 58 6.57 -0.35 22.67
CA GLY A 58 7.67 -1.13 23.23
C GLY A 58 8.62 -1.61 22.15
N ASP A 59 9.49 -0.72 21.68
CA ASP A 59 10.84 -1.07 21.21
C ASP A 59 11.66 0.24 21.12
N ASP A 60 11.92 0.81 22.30
CA ASP A 60 13.09 1.67 22.44
C ASP A 60 14.32 0.78 22.39
N VAL A 61 15.10 0.92 21.31
CA VAL A 61 16.42 0.33 21.14
C VAL A 61 17.36 0.97 22.17
N GLU A 62 17.37 0.45 23.40
CA GLU A 62 18.46 0.67 24.35
C GLU A 62 19.40 -0.52 24.35
N GLY A 63 20.61 -0.28 23.82
CA GLY A 63 21.71 -1.24 23.81
C GLY A 63 22.06 -1.71 25.22
N GLY A 64 21.71 -2.96 25.52
CA GLY A 64 22.04 -3.62 26.78
C GLY A 64 22.53 -5.04 26.54
N ARG A 65 23.83 -5.20 26.28
CA ARG A 65 24.53 -6.50 26.36
C ARG A 65 24.21 -7.16 27.72
N LYS A 66 23.37 -8.19 27.73
CA LYS A 66 23.24 -9.10 28.87
C LYS A 66 23.65 -10.51 28.45
N LYS A 67 24.92 -10.81 28.72
CA LYS A 67 25.40 -12.20 28.90
C LYS A 67 24.54 -12.88 29.96
N ARG A 68 23.99 -14.05 29.66
CA ARG A 68 23.52 -15.00 30.67
C ARG A 68 24.06 -16.39 30.37
N THR A 69 24.67 -16.94 31.40
CA THR A 69 25.42 -18.19 31.49
C THR A 69 24.53 -19.35 31.91
N LEU A 70 24.77 -20.52 31.30
CA LEU A 70 24.81 -21.89 31.83
C LEU A 70 23.64 -22.45 32.67
N SER A 71 23.07 -23.57 32.20
CA SER A 71 23.08 -24.92 32.84
C SER A 71 22.03 -25.79 32.14
N GLY A 72 22.33 -26.91 31.49
CA GLY A 72 22.85 -28.15 32.07
C GLY A 72 21.71 -29.17 32.17
N GLY A 73 21.73 -30.24 31.37
CA GLY A 73 20.74 -31.32 31.43
C GLY A 73 20.88 -32.32 30.29
N ALA A 74 21.72 -33.33 30.51
CA ALA A 74 21.97 -34.44 29.60
C ALA A 74 20.79 -35.44 29.53
N VAL A 75 20.58 -36.04 28.35
CA VAL A 75 20.14 -37.45 28.25
C VAL A 75 20.76 -38.10 27.00
N ASP A 76 21.27 -39.32 27.19
CA ASP A 76 22.12 -40.16 26.34
C ASP A 76 21.40 -40.89 25.17
N LEU A 77 22.06 -40.88 23.98
CA LEU A 77 22.44 -42.00 23.06
C LEU A 77 21.36 -42.99 22.51
N PRO A 78 21.62 -43.83 21.46
CA PRO A 78 22.90 -44.13 20.77
C PRO A 78 22.90 -44.28 19.22
N ALA A 79 24.08 -43.99 18.65
CA ALA A 79 24.91 -44.80 17.75
C ALA A 79 24.39 -45.40 16.41
N LEU A 80 25.05 -44.97 15.33
CA LEU A 80 25.64 -45.77 14.22
C LEU A 80 26.47 -44.76 13.39
N GLY A 81 27.81 -44.73 13.35
CA GLY A 81 28.80 -45.75 13.60
C GLY A 81 29.34 -46.30 12.28
N LEU A 82 30.05 -45.48 11.47
CA LEU A 82 31.00 -45.95 10.46
C LEU A 82 32.05 -44.86 10.16
N GLN A 83 33.26 -45.08 10.66
CA GLN A 83 34.50 -44.40 10.24
C GLN A 83 35.05 -45.07 8.98
N MET A 84 35.58 -44.28 8.04
CA MET A 84 36.78 -44.68 7.32
C MET A 84 37.55 -43.47 6.76
N GLU A 85 38.75 -43.26 7.30
CA GLU A 85 39.89 -42.53 6.71
C GLU A 85 40.21 -43.13 5.32
N GLY A 86 40.76 -42.44 4.32
CA GLY A 86 41.40 -41.14 4.23
C GLY A 86 42.37 -41.22 3.05
N VAL A 87 42.43 -40.19 2.20
CA VAL A 87 43.59 -39.83 1.35
C VAL A 87 43.31 -38.45 0.77
N GLY A 88 44.10 -37.46 1.20
CA GLY A 88 43.91 -36.05 0.87
C GLY A 88 44.52 -35.64 -0.47
N LEU A 89 44.18 -34.41 -0.88
CA LEU A 89 44.99 -33.47 -1.65
C LEU A 89 44.33 -32.07 -1.55
N GLU A 90 45.05 -31.18 -0.86
CA GLU A 90 45.26 -29.73 -1.02
C GLU A 90 44.23 -28.80 -1.71
N ASP A 91 43.98 -27.68 -1.01
CA ASP A 91 43.89 -26.28 -1.48
C ASP A 91 42.51 -25.56 -1.44
N ASP A 92 42.30 -24.89 -0.30
CA ASP A 92 41.92 -23.49 -0.08
C ASP A 92 40.71 -22.85 -0.80
N GLY A 93 39.64 -22.63 -0.01
CA GLY A 93 38.68 -21.54 -0.22
C GLY A 93 37.20 -21.94 -0.16
N GLU A 94 36.73 -22.48 0.97
CA GLU A 94 35.29 -22.76 1.17
C GLU A 94 34.52 -21.48 1.56
N GLU A 95 33.53 -21.18 0.73
CA GLU A 95 32.42 -20.27 0.95
C GLU A 95 31.66 -20.74 2.20
N GLU A 96 31.42 -19.85 3.17
CA GLU A 96 30.49 -20.14 4.27
C GLU A 96 29.07 -20.18 3.69
N GLU A 97 28.62 -21.37 3.32
CA GLU A 97 27.20 -21.72 3.21
C GLU A 97 26.61 -21.66 4.62
N ASP A 98 26.00 -20.52 4.99
CA ASP A 98 25.19 -20.41 6.20
C ASP A 98 23.98 -21.34 6.08
N GLU A 99 24.12 -22.54 6.64
CA GLU A 99 23.06 -23.52 6.84
C GLU A 99 22.04 -22.93 7.83
N PHE A 100 20.86 -22.56 7.31
CA PHE A 100 19.78 -21.93 8.07
C PHE A 100 19.20 -22.90 9.12
N GLU A 101 19.66 -22.79 10.36
CA GLU A 101 19.03 -23.44 11.53
C GLU A 101 17.73 -22.69 11.87
N PHE A 102 16.60 -23.37 11.66
CA PHE A 102 15.25 -22.89 11.99
C PHE A 102 15.10 -22.81 13.52
N ASP A 103 14.90 -21.61 14.08
CA ASP A 103 14.39 -21.47 15.45
C ASP A 103 12.90 -21.82 15.43
N ASP A 104 12.60 -23.03 15.88
CA ASP A 104 11.27 -23.66 15.93
C ASP A 104 10.47 -23.23 17.18
N ASP A 105 10.55 -21.96 17.59
CA ASP A 105 9.69 -21.39 18.64
C ASP A 105 8.36 -20.88 18.01
N PHE A 106 7.69 -21.76 17.25
CA PHE A 106 6.31 -21.58 16.79
C PHE A 106 5.34 -22.21 17.80
N ASP A 107 5.15 -21.57 18.95
CA ASP A 107 4.01 -21.86 19.81
C ASP A 107 2.83 -20.91 19.45
N ASP A 108 1.75 -21.55 18.98
CA ASP A 108 0.35 -21.09 18.80
C ASP A 108 -0.03 -20.12 17.65
N ASP A 109 -0.53 -20.68 16.53
CA ASP A 109 -1.45 -20.00 15.58
C ASP A 109 -2.42 -20.99 14.84
N GLU A 110 -2.62 -22.22 15.32
CA GLU A 110 -3.57 -23.20 14.73
C GLU A 110 -5.04 -22.72 14.81
N ASP A 111 -5.35 -21.81 15.75
CA ASP A 111 -6.70 -21.27 16.00
C ASP A 111 -7.14 -20.14 15.04
N ASP A 112 -6.20 -19.40 14.41
CA ASP A 112 -6.52 -18.20 13.61
C ASP A 112 -6.98 -18.54 12.16
N LEU A 113 -6.82 -19.80 11.71
CA LEU A 113 -7.22 -20.27 10.37
C LEU A 113 -8.26 -21.41 10.38
N ALA A 114 -8.87 -21.73 11.54
CA ALA A 114 -9.78 -22.87 11.64
C ALA A 114 -11.01 -22.80 10.70
N HIS A 115 -11.44 -21.60 10.29
CA HIS A 115 -12.50 -21.39 9.30
C HIS A 115 -12.09 -21.76 7.85
N ASN A 116 -10.79 -21.83 7.56
CA ASN A 116 -10.22 -22.26 6.29
C ASN A 116 -10.00 -23.78 6.22
N ASP A 117 -10.28 -24.52 7.29
CA ASP A 117 -10.34 -25.98 7.21
C ASP A 117 -11.30 -26.40 6.07
N PRO A 118 -10.92 -27.39 5.23
CA PRO A 118 -11.75 -27.80 4.10
C PRO A 118 -13.19 -28.12 4.46
N PHE A 119 -13.44 -28.70 5.65
CA PHE A 119 -14.77 -29.04 6.12
C PHE A 119 -15.60 -27.79 6.45
N GLU A 120 -15.02 -26.83 7.19
CA GLU A 120 -15.69 -25.60 7.59
C GLU A 120 -16.01 -24.72 6.37
N ARG A 121 -15.07 -24.62 5.43
CA ARG A 121 -15.28 -23.93 4.15
C ARG A 121 -16.38 -24.58 3.34
N GLU A 122 -16.35 -25.91 3.17
CA GLU A 122 -17.39 -26.64 2.43
C GLU A 122 -18.76 -26.50 3.12
N TRP A 123 -18.80 -26.46 4.46
CA TRP A 123 -20.03 -26.24 5.22
C TRP A 123 -20.63 -24.86 4.94
N ALA A 124 -19.81 -23.81 5.00
CA ALA A 124 -20.23 -22.45 4.67
C ALA A 124 -20.72 -22.34 3.21
N GLU A 125 -20.01 -22.94 2.26
CA GLU A 125 -20.42 -22.97 0.85
C GLU A 125 -21.77 -23.68 0.65
N LYS A 126 -21.97 -24.84 1.30
CA LYS A 126 -23.25 -25.57 1.26
C LYS A 126 -24.39 -24.76 1.87
N TRP A 127 -24.13 -24.08 2.98
CA TRP A 127 -25.12 -23.23 3.63
C TRP A 127 -25.53 -22.06 2.73
N LEU A 128 -24.56 -21.31 2.18
CA LEU A 128 -24.82 -20.19 1.30
C LEU A 128 -25.57 -20.61 0.02
N ASN A 129 -25.14 -21.70 -0.63
CA ASN A 129 -25.86 -22.28 -1.77
C ASN A 129 -27.30 -22.68 -1.40
N GLY A 130 -27.49 -23.17 -0.17
CA GLY A 130 -28.81 -23.46 0.38
C GLY A 130 -29.68 -22.22 0.54
N VAL A 131 -29.12 -21.10 1.00
CA VAL A 131 -29.84 -19.82 1.09
C VAL A 131 -30.20 -19.32 -0.30
N VAL A 132 -29.25 -19.28 -1.24
CA VAL A 132 -29.48 -18.83 -2.63
C VAL A 132 -30.64 -19.61 -3.28
N ARG A 133 -30.64 -20.94 -3.17
CA ARG A 133 -31.72 -21.77 -3.74
C ARG A 133 -33.10 -21.45 -3.16
N ARG A 134 -33.18 -21.15 -1.86
CA ARG A 134 -34.45 -20.82 -1.19
C ARG A 134 -34.92 -19.42 -1.54
N ALA A 135 -34.01 -18.44 -1.51
CA ALA A 135 -34.32 -17.07 -1.89
C ALA A 135 -34.78 -17.00 -3.36
N GLN A 136 -34.10 -17.71 -4.26
CA GLN A 136 -34.50 -17.80 -5.66
C GLN A 136 -35.91 -18.38 -5.82
N ALA A 137 -36.24 -19.47 -5.12
CA ALA A 137 -37.58 -20.08 -5.17
C ALA A 137 -38.67 -19.12 -4.65
N VAL A 138 -38.39 -18.38 -3.56
CA VAL A 138 -39.31 -17.39 -3.00
C VAL A 138 -39.54 -16.23 -3.98
N ILE A 139 -38.49 -15.73 -4.62
CA ILE A 139 -38.57 -14.66 -5.63
C ILE A 139 -39.37 -15.13 -6.85
N GLU A 140 -39.11 -16.36 -7.33
CA GLU A 140 -39.84 -16.95 -8.47
C GLU A 140 -41.35 -17.14 -8.17
N GLU A 141 -41.72 -17.48 -6.92
CA GLU A 141 -43.11 -17.59 -6.50
C GLU A 141 -43.81 -16.23 -6.29
N ALA A 142 -43.07 -15.20 -5.85
CA ALA A 142 -43.59 -13.85 -5.62
C ALA A 142 -43.90 -13.08 -6.92
N GLY A 143 -43.21 -13.39 -8.03
CA GLY A 143 -43.43 -12.73 -9.32
C GLY A 143 -43.03 -11.25 -9.31
N ASP A 144 -43.89 -10.37 -9.86
CA ASP A 144 -43.64 -8.91 -9.92
C ASP A 144 -43.80 -8.19 -8.56
N ASP A 145 -44.34 -8.87 -7.54
CA ASP A 145 -44.45 -8.37 -6.16
C ASP A 145 -43.20 -8.78 -5.35
N GLY A 146 -42.01 -8.52 -5.92
CA GLY A 146 -40.72 -8.96 -5.39
C GLY A 146 -40.48 -8.52 -3.95
N ASP A 147 -40.07 -9.48 -3.11
CA ASP A 147 -39.64 -9.21 -1.74
C ASP A 147 -38.20 -8.66 -1.76
N GLU A 148 -38.08 -7.32 -1.70
CA GLU A 148 -36.80 -6.59 -1.68
C GLU A 148 -35.85 -7.11 -0.58
N GLU A 149 -36.37 -7.60 0.54
CA GLU A 149 -35.55 -8.18 1.62
C GLU A 149 -34.96 -9.53 1.21
N THR A 150 -35.74 -10.38 0.55
CA THR A 150 -35.28 -11.68 0.02
C THR A 150 -34.28 -11.49 -1.14
N GLU A 151 -34.49 -10.50 -2.00
CA GLU A 151 -33.50 -10.14 -3.04
C GLU A 151 -32.17 -9.70 -2.42
N ALA A 152 -32.22 -8.89 -1.35
CA ALA A 152 -31.02 -8.47 -0.64
C ALA A 152 -30.27 -9.65 -0.02
N VAL A 153 -30.99 -10.62 0.56
CA VAL A 153 -30.42 -11.87 1.10
C VAL A 153 -29.77 -12.71 0.00
N MET A 154 -30.44 -12.87 -1.15
CA MET A 154 -29.88 -13.60 -2.30
C MET A 154 -28.59 -12.95 -2.79
N ARG A 155 -28.63 -11.62 -2.99
CA ARG A 155 -27.48 -10.83 -3.46
C ARG A 155 -26.28 -10.96 -2.52
N GLU A 156 -26.52 -10.83 -1.21
CA GLU A 156 -25.44 -10.94 -0.21
C GLU A 156 -24.88 -12.38 -0.14
N ALA A 157 -25.73 -13.41 -0.19
CA ALA A 157 -25.29 -14.80 -0.20
C ALA A 157 -24.40 -15.12 -1.41
N THR A 158 -24.79 -14.65 -2.60
CA THR A 158 -24.00 -14.78 -3.82
C THR A 158 -22.68 -14.01 -3.71
N ALA A 159 -22.68 -12.79 -3.14
CA ALA A 159 -21.47 -12.02 -2.94
C ALA A 159 -20.45 -12.75 -2.04
N VAL A 160 -20.90 -13.37 -0.94
CA VAL A 160 -20.02 -14.16 -0.07
C VAL A 160 -19.50 -15.42 -0.78
N LEU A 161 -20.34 -16.16 -1.52
CA LEU A 161 -19.88 -17.30 -2.32
C LEU A 161 -18.81 -16.90 -3.34
N SER A 162 -19.04 -15.78 -4.01
CA SER A 162 -18.10 -15.17 -4.94
C SER A 162 -16.77 -14.81 -4.27
N MET A 163 -16.78 -14.29 -3.04
CA MET A 163 -15.57 -14.02 -2.25
C MET A 163 -14.82 -15.31 -1.88
N MET A 164 -15.56 -16.34 -1.48
CA MET A 164 -15.01 -17.67 -1.17
C MET A 164 -14.38 -18.35 -2.40
N ALA A 165 -14.85 -18.03 -3.61
CA ALA A 165 -14.25 -18.52 -4.86
C ALA A 165 -12.99 -17.75 -5.29
N GLY A 166 -12.66 -16.63 -4.62
CA GLY A 166 -11.48 -15.80 -4.88
C GLY A 166 -11.81 -14.42 -5.45
N THR A 167 -10.83 -13.52 -5.44
CA THR A 167 -11.03 -12.10 -5.82
C THR A 167 -11.50 -11.91 -7.27
N SER A 168 -11.16 -12.83 -8.18
CA SER A 168 -11.64 -12.81 -9.57
C SER A 168 -13.13 -13.11 -9.70
N ALA A 169 -13.72 -13.85 -8.76
CA ALA A 169 -15.13 -14.22 -8.76
C ALA A 169 -15.99 -13.33 -7.85
N ALA A 170 -15.36 -12.62 -6.90
CA ALA A 170 -15.95 -11.76 -5.86
C ALA A 170 -16.80 -10.58 -6.37
N GLY A 171 -16.73 -10.24 -7.65
CA GLY A 171 -17.25 -8.97 -8.18
C GLY A 171 -16.41 -7.78 -7.70
N SER A 172 -16.93 -6.57 -7.83
CA SER A 172 -16.20 -5.39 -7.34
C SER A 172 -16.36 -5.20 -5.83
N LEU A 173 -15.27 -4.76 -5.18
CA LEU A 173 -15.20 -4.52 -3.75
C LEU A 173 -14.64 -3.12 -3.48
N THR A 174 -15.35 -2.34 -2.67
CA THR A 174 -14.79 -1.09 -2.13
C THR A 174 -14.09 -1.38 -0.81
N ARG A 175 -12.79 -1.09 -0.73
CA ARG A 175 -11.98 -1.23 0.48
C ARG A 175 -11.86 0.11 1.19
N HIS A 176 -11.88 0.05 2.53
CA HIS A 176 -11.68 1.19 3.41
C HIS A 176 -10.37 0.99 4.17
N LEU A 177 -9.31 1.67 3.76
CA LEU A 177 -7.98 1.57 4.35
C LEU A 177 -7.71 2.75 5.29
N LEU A 178 -7.00 2.48 6.39
CA LEU A 178 -6.62 3.50 7.38
C LEU A 178 -5.09 3.57 7.53
N PHE A 179 -4.47 4.62 7.02
CA PHE A 179 -3.01 4.77 7.13
C PHE A 179 -2.63 5.53 8.40
N PRO A 180 -1.69 5.03 9.21
CA PRO A 180 -1.16 5.81 10.33
C PRO A 180 -0.41 7.03 9.81
N LEU A 181 -0.61 8.17 10.46
CA LEU A 181 -0.11 9.45 9.98
C LEU A 181 1.02 9.98 10.86
N ALA A 182 2.01 10.61 10.23
CA ALA A 182 3.03 11.39 10.92
C ALA A 182 2.37 12.38 11.92
N PRO A 183 2.80 12.41 13.21
CA PRO A 183 2.14 13.20 14.25
C PRO A 183 2.01 14.68 13.90
N GLU A 184 2.96 15.20 13.14
CA GLU A 184 3.03 16.58 12.69
C GLU A 184 1.94 17.00 11.69
N LEU A 185 1.28 16.04 11.01
CA LEU A 185 0.18 16.29 10.08
C LEU A 185 -1.20 16.17 10.76
N ALA A 186 -1.26 15.71 12.00
CA ALA A 186 -2.53 15.45 12.69
C ALA A 186 -3.39 16.71 12.89
N SER A 187 -2.79 17.89 13.06
CA SER A 187 -3.52 19.16 13.15
C SER A 187 -4.17 19.57 11.84
N ALA A 188 -3.45 19.41 10.72
CA ALA A 188 -3.99 19.66 9.38
C ALA A 188 -5.13 18.70 9.03
N LEU A 189 -5.02 17.43 9.41
CA LEU A 189 -6.08 16.45 9.20
C LEU A 189 -7.36 16.86 9.95
N ARG A 190 -7.23 17.34 11.20
CA ARG A 190 -8.38 17.86 11.96
C ARG A 190 -9.02 19.07 11.29
N ALA A 191 -8.23 19.93 10.64
CA ALA A 191 -8.75 21.09 9.92
C ALA A 191 -9.52 20.71 8.64
N LEU A 192 -9.06 19.68 7.91
CA LEU A 192 -9.72 19.21 6.68
C LEU A 192 -10.90 18.25 6.91
N ARG A 193 -11.04 17.68 8.12
CA ARG A 193 -12.09 16.71 8.47
C ARG A 193 -13.50 17.08 7.99
N PRO A 194 -14.01 18.31 8.19
CA PRO A 194 -15.36 18.67 7.75
C PRO A 194 -15.60 18.47 6.24
N GLN A 195 -14.54 18.52 5.42
CA GLN A 195 -14.62 18.30 3.98
C GLN A 195 -14.73 16.81 3.64
N PHE A 196 -14.00 15.93 4.35
CA PHE A 196 -14.03 14.49 4.13
C PHE A 196 -15.26 13.80 4.72
N THR A 197 -15.93 14.42 5.69
CA THR A 197 -17.08 13.85 6.39
C THR A 197 -18.41 14.41 5.91
N ALA A 198 -18.38 15.31 4.91
CA ALA A 198 -19.60 15.81 4.30
C ALA A 198 -20.32 14.65 3.57
N PRO A 199 -21.65 14.54 3.67
CA PRO A 199 -22.40 13.50 2.96
C PRO A 199 -22.14 13.61 1.46
N ASN A 200 -21.54 12.58 0.89
CA ASN A 200 -21.37 12.47 -0.55
C ASN A 200 -22.39 11.45 -1.07
N PRO A 201 -23.44 11.87 -1.82
CA PRO A 201 -24.46 10.95 -2.32
C PRO A 201 -23.91 9.97 -3.36
N ALA A 202 -22.70 10.20 -3.89
CA ALA A 202 -22.02 9.26 -4.79
C ALA A 202 -21.34 8.09 -4.05
N LEU A 203 -21.20 8.15 -2.72
CA LEU A 203 -20.62 7.07 -1.93
C LEU A 203 -21.70 6.09 -1.46
N SER A 204 -21.32 4.82 -1.33
CA SER A 204 -22.23 3.81 -0.77
C SER A 204 -22.63 4.15 0.68
N PRO A 205 -23.80 3.72 1.16
CA PRO A 205 -24.22 3.91 2.55
C PRO A 205 -23.20 3.39 3.57
N GLU A 206 -22.54 2.26 3.28
CA GLU A 206 -21.50 1.65 4.12
C GLU A 206 -20.28 2.56 4.20
N THR A 207 -19.85 3.10 3.06
CA THR A 207 -18.73 4.04 2.97
C THR A 207 -19.03 5.35 3.70
N GLY A 208 -20.26 5.86 3.56
CA GLY A 208 -20.73 7.03 4.31
C GLY A 208 -20.69 6.82 5.82
N LYS A 209 -21.18 5.66 6.30
CA LYS A 209 -21.13 5.28 7.73
C LYS A 209 -19.70 5.17 8.24
N PHE A 210 -18.80 4.56 7.46
CA PHE A 210 -17.38 4.44 7.80
C PHE A 210 -16.72 5.82 7.99
N LEU A 211 -16.88 6.73 7.01
CA LEU A 211 -16.32 8.08 7.10
C LEU A 211 -16.93 8.89 8.24
N GLN A 212 -18.23 8.75 8.50
CA GLN A 212 -18.90 9.40 9.61
C GLN A 212 -18.38 8.91 10.98
N ALA A 213 -18.09 7.61 11.11
CA ALA A 213 -17.50 7.06 12.34
C ALA A 213 -16.14 7.74 12.64
N LEU A 214 -15.33 7.98 11.61
CA LEU A 214 -14.06 8.71 11.74
C LEU A 214 -14.25 10.19 12.14
N ALA A 215 -15.38 10.81 11.80
CA ALA A 215 -15.68 12.20 12.17
C ALA A 215 -15.84 12.36 13.70
N THR A 216 -16.46 11.37 14.34
CA THR A 216 -16.91 11.45 15.75
C THR A 216 -15.84 11.12 16.79
N SER A 217 -14.71 10.51 16.41
CA SER A 217 -13.57 10.28 17.31
C SER A 217 -12.24 10.41 16.55
N PRO A 218 -11.26 11.18 17.06
CA PRO A 218 -9.91 11.24 16.50
C PRO A 218 -9.13 9.92 16.55
N VAL A 219 -9.62 8.94 17.33
CA VAL A 219 -8.81 7.82 17.84
C VAL A 219 -9.58 6.50 18.00
N SER A 220 -10.85 6.40 17.60
CA SER A 220 -11.58 5.12 17.55
C SER A 220 -12.63 5.14 16.45
N PRO A 221 -12.75 4.12 15.60
CA PRO A 221 -14.05 3.82 15.02
C PRO A 221 -14.96 3.33 16.14
N MET A 222 -16.20 3.80 16.17
CA MET A 222 -17.19 3.33 17.14
C MET A 222 -17.27 1.80 17.10
N VAL A 223 -17.14 1.17 18.27
CA VAL A 223 -17.78 -0.13 18.51
C VAL A 223 -19.28 0.08 18.28
N ILE A 224 -19.82 -0.59 17.27
CA ILE A 224 -21.26 -0.63 17.00
C ILE A 224 -21.97 -1.07 18.30
N PRO A 225 -22.95 -0.32 18.82
CA PRO A 225 -23.55 -0.66 20.10
C PRO A 225 -24.29 -1.99 20.00
N ARG A 226 -23.73 -3.00 20.66
CA ARG A 226 -24.37 -4.28 20.93
C ARG A 226 -25.66 -4.00 21.69
N ARG A 227 -26.80 -4.32 21.07
CA ARG A 227 -28.12 -4.35 21.73
C ARG A 227 -28.10 -5.51 22.73
N GLN A 228 -27.48 -5.29 23.89
CA GLN A 228 -27.59 -6.22 25.00
C GLN A 228 -29.02 -6.14 25.53
N SER A 229 -29.59 -7.33 25.67
CA SER A 229 -30.92 -7.57 26.21
C SER A 229 -31.12 -6.87 27.54
N ALA A 230 -32.32 -6.33 27.70
CA ALA A 230 -32.77 -5.66 28.90
C ALA A 230 -32.72 -6.60 30.12
N THR A 231 -31.89 -6.25 31.11
CA THR A 231 -32.25 -6.47 32.51
C THR A 231 -31.86 -5.23 33.30
N ALA A 232 -32.88 -4.61 33.90
CA ALA A 232 -32.77 -3.37 34.64
C ALA A 232 -32.02 -3.57 35.96
N ARG A 233 -31.17 -2.61 36.33
CA ARG A 233 -31.06 -2.18 37.73
C ARG A 233 -30.53 -0.75 37.85
N SER A 234 -31.44 0.08 38.36
CA SER A 234 -31.29 1.48 38.72
C SER A 234 -30.38 1.65 39.93
N VAL A 235 -29.41 2.57 39.84
CA VAL A 235 -28.95 3.40 40.96
C VAL A 235 -28.27 4.67 40.45
N SER A 236 -28.81 5.82 40.86
CA SER A 236 -28.31 7.18 40.61
C SER A 236 -27.15 7.55 41.57
N PRO A 237 -26.42 8.65 41.31
CA PRO A 237 -25.02 8.82 41.73
C PRO A 237 -24.89 9.51 43.08
N THR A 238 -23.78 9.28 43.78
CA THR A 238 -23.32 10.19 44.85
C THR A 238 -21.82 10.37 44.74
N LEU A 239 -21.43 11.64 44.57
CA LEU A 239 -20.08 12.14 44.49
C LEU A 239 -19.40 12.04 45.86
N THR A 240 -18.23 11.41 45.92
CA THR A 240 -17.23 11.66 46.97
C THR A 240 -15.84 11.71 46.35
N LEU A 241 -15.27 12.91 46.36
CA LEU A 241 -13.88 13.20 46.02
C LEU A 241 -12.96 12.57 47.07
N SER A 242 -12.17 11.57 46.67
CA SER A 242 -10.98 11.15 47.41
C SER A 242 -9.79 11.15 46.45
N ARG A 243 -8.89 12.12 46.64
CA ARG A 243 -7.60 12.23 45.92
C ARG A 243 -6.61 11.28 46.58
N SER A 244 -6.32 10.16 45.93
CA SER A 244 -5.10 9.39 46.13
C SER A 244 -4.23 9.52 44.88
N PRO A 245 -2.91 9.79 45.00
CA PRO A 245 -2.02 9.83 43.84
C PRO A 245 -1.56 8.40 43.55
N LEU A 246 -2.13 7.78 42.53
CA LEU A 246 -1.67 6.46 42.05
C LEU A 246 -1.58 6.48 40.53
N ALA A 247 -0.39 6.06 40.08
CA ALA A 247 -0.03 5.54 38.77
C ALA A 247 -0.47 6.36 37.55
N SER A 248 0.51 6.89 36.84
CA SER A 248 0.36 7.24 35.42
C SER A 248 -0.14 6.00 34.68
N SER A 249 -1.45 5.90 34.46
CA SER A 249 -1.99 5.00 33.46
C SER A 249 -1.42 5.48 32.13
N HIS A 250 -0.46 4.73 31.57
CA HIS A 250 -0.09 4.86 30.17
C HIS A 250 -1.34 4.54 29.36
N VAL A 251 -2.15 5.56 29.06
CA VAL A 251 -3.16 5.47 28.02
C VAL A 251 -2.40 5.50 26.71
N PRO A 252 -2.36 4.42 25.92
CA PRO A 252 -1.62 4.40 24.67
C PRO A 252 -2.11 5.55 23.78
N ARG A 253 -1.18 6.40 23.33
CA ARG A 253 -1.50 7.53 22.46
C ARG A 253 -1.82 7.00 21.06
N ARG A 254 -3.11 6.78 20.81
CA ARG A 254 -3.60 6.37 19.50
C ARG A 254 -3.22 7.40 18.42
N ARG A 255 -2.59 6.93 17.34
CA ARG A 255 -2.10 7.77 16.24
C ARG A 255 -3.26 8.27 15.37
N ALA A 256 -3.06 9.44 14.75
CA ALA A 256 -4.01 9.92 13.74
C ALA A 256 -3.98 8.98 12.52
N VAL A 257 -5.16 8.71 11.94
CA VAL A 257 -5.28 7.86 10.76
C VAL A 257 -5.90 8.59 9.58
N LEU A 258 -5.37 8.34 8.40
CA LEU A 258 -5.79 8.91 7.14
C LEU A 258 -6.57 7.86 6.34
N PRO A 259 -7.88 8.09 6.08
CA PRO A 259 -8.66 7.15 5.28
C PRO A 259 -8.34 7.24 3.79
N VAL A 260 -8.22 6.07 3.17
CA VAL A 260 -8.11 5.87 1.73
C VAL A 260 -9.16 4.86 1.29
N LEU A 261 -9.93 5.22 0.26
CA LEU A 261 -10.97 4.36 -0.31
C LEU A 261 -10.46 3.76 -1.61
N LEU A 262 -10.52 2.45 -1.80
CA LEU A 262 -10.10 1.82 -3.06
C LEU A 262 -11.24 0.99 -3.62
N HIS A 263 -11.29 0.87 -4.94
CA HIS A 263 -12.19 -0.02 -5.64
C HIS A 263 -11.36 -1.11 -6.30
N ASP A 264 -11.46 -2.33 -5.77
CA ASP A 264 -10.94 -3.52 -6.43
C ASP A 264 -12.01 -4.02 -7.41
N ALA A 265 -11.66 -4.13 -8.69
CA ALA A 265 -12.54 -4.72 -9.69
C ALA A 265 -12.17 -6.21 -9.92
N PRO A 266 -13.09 -7.01 -10.48
CA PRO A 266 -12.74 -8.36 -10.92
C PRO A 266 -11.73 -8.31 -12.07
N MET A 267 -10.72 -9.18 -12.01
CA MET A 267 -9.75 -9.34 -13.09
C MET A 267 -10.43 -10.02 -14.28
N SER A 268 -10.32 -9.43 -15.48
CA SER A 268 -10.92 -10.02 -16.68
C SER A 268 -9.93 -10.90 -17.45
N ASP A 269 -8.62 -10.70 -17.24
CA ASP A 269 -7.53 -11.46 -17.84
C ASP A 269 -6.29 -11.46 -16.91
N HIS A 270 -5.22 -12.13 -17.34
CA HIS A 270 -3.98 -12.28 -16.56
C HIS A 270 -3.08 -11.02 -16.56
N ILE A 271 -3.40 -10.02 -17.38
CA ILE A 271 -2.62 -8.76 -17.50
C ILE A 271 -3.30 -7.58 -16.79
N SER A 272 -4.59 -7.71 -16.45
CA SER A 272 -5.37 -6.69 -15.70
C SER A 272 -5.22 -6.79 -14.19
N VAL A 273 -4.18 -7.46 -13.68
CA VAL A 273 -3.95 -7.65 -12.23
C VAL A 273 -3.90 -6.35 -11.42
N GLY A 274 -3.60 -5.22 -12.06
CA GLY A 274 -3.60 -3.89 -11.44
C GLY A 274 -4.99 -3.37 -11.04
N VAL A 275 -6.09 -4.05 -11.42
CA VAL A 275 -7.42 -3.68 -10.91
C VAL A 275 -7.63 -4.04 -9.44
N GLN A 276 -6.69 -4.76 -8.85
CA GLN A 276 -6.66 -5.13 -7.43
C GLN A 276 -5.50 -4.42 -6.73
N THR A 277 -5.68 -4.14 -5.46
CA THR A 277 -4.63 -3.58 -4.60
C THR A 277 -3.69 -4.69 -4.14
N TRP A 278 -2.38 -4.45 -4.09
CA TRP A 278 -1.36 -5.43 -3.67
C TRP A 278 -0.67 -5.05 -2.35
N GLY A 279 -0.19 -6.05 -1.60
CA GLY A 279 0.37 -5.90 -0.24
C GLY A 279 1.53 -4.92 -0.16
N SER A 280 2.44 -4.97 -1.14
CA SER A 280 3.57 -4.06 -1.26
C SER A 280 3.14 -2.58 -1.26
N ALA A 281 2.05 -2.24 -1.95
CA ALA A 281 1.58 -0.86 -2.04
C ALA A 281 1.08 -0.35 -0.69
N ILE A 282 0.50 -1.22 0.13
CA ILE A 282 0.05 -0.83 1.46
C ILE A 282 1.21 -0.65 2.43
N LEU A 283 2.22 -1.52 2.39
CA LEU A 283 3.42 -1.36 3.21
C LEU A 283 4.22 -0.12 2.84
N LEU A 284 4.47 0.10 1.55
CA LEU A 284 5.14 1.30 1.08
C LEU A 284 4.33 2.55 1.46
N GLY A 285 3.01 2.52 1.26
CA GLY A 285 2.12 3.62 1.65
C GLY A 285 2.17 3.93 3.15
N ARG A 286 2.17 2.90 4.01
CA ARG A 286 2.33 3.07 5.46
C ARG A 286 3.62 3.81 5.81
N GLU A 287 4.74 3.38 5.26
CA GLU A 287 6.03 4.01 5.52
C GLU A 287 6.05 5.47 5.04
N MET A 288 5.44 5.75 3.89
CA MET A 288 5.27 7.11 3.36
C MET A 288 4.37 7.98 4.24
N ALA A 289 3.28 7.44 4.78
CA ALA A 289 2.37 8.18 5.66
C ALA A 289 2.99 8.50 7.02
N LEU A 290 3.85 7.61 7.52
CA LEU A 290 4.58 7.79 8.77
C LEU A 290 5.78 8.72 8.62
N ARG A 291 6.50 8.66 7.49
CA ARG A 291 7.78 9.34 7.27
C ARG A 291 7.85 10.04 5.91
N PRO A 292 6.92 10.94 5.57
CA PRO A 292 6.82 11.53 4.22
C PRO A 292 8.08 12.31 3.79
N ALA A 293 8.83 12.88 4.74
CA ALA A 293 10.08 13.59 4.45
C ALA A 293 11.21 12.67 3.96
N ASP A 294 11.23 11.40 4.39
CA ASP A 294 12.27 10.43 3.99
C ASP A 294 12.16 10.08 2.50
N PHE A 295 10.97 10.23 1.92
CA PHE A 295 10.70 10.02 0.49
C PHE A 295 10.83 11.31 -0.34
N GLY A 296 11.30 12.39 0.28
CA GLY A 296 11.43 13.68 -0.40
C GLY A 296 10.10 14.32 -0.78
N LEU A 297 8.96 13.94 -0.16
CA LEU A 297 7.68 14.64 -0.39
C LEU A 297 7.69 16.05 0.23
N PHE A 298 8.44 16.22 1.32
CA PHE A 298 8.51 17.45 2.10
C PHE A 298 9.96 18.00 2.06
N PRO A 299 10.29 18.96 1.17
CA PRO A 299 11.60 19.60 1.17
C PRO A 299 11.84 20.24 2.54
N ARG A 300 13.04 20.06 3.08
CA ARG A 300 13.39 20.60 4.39
C ARG A 300 13.51 22.11 4.26
N HIS A 301 13.15 22.82 5.33
CA HIS A 301 13.02 24.29 5.39
C HIS A 301 14.30 25.09 5.02
N HIS A 302 15.44 24.41 4.84
CA HIS A 302 16.75 24.96 4.51
C HIS A 302 17.36 24.40 3.21
N ASP A 303 16.71 23.41 2.58
CA ASP A 303 17.14 22.90 1.28
C ASP A 303 16.69 23.88 0.19
N THR A 304 17.50 24.02 -0.86
CA THR A 304 17.13 24.74 -2.07
C THR A 304 15.77 24.22 -2.59
N PRO A 305 14.99 25.04 -3.33
CA PRO A 305 13.84 24.53 -4.09
C PRO A 305 14.26 23.28 -4.87
N TYR A 306 13.31 22.39 -5.18
CA TYR A 306 13.60 21.29 -6.11
C TYR A 306 14.33 21.83 -7.34
N PRO A 307 15.17 21.02 -8.02
CA PRO A 307 16.02 21.50 -9.11
C PRO A 307 15.32 22.32 -10.20
N HIS A 308 14.02 22.06 -10.38
CA HIS A 308 13.16 22.73 -11.35
C HIS A 308 12.48 24.00 -10.82
N GLY A 309 12.69 24.38 -9.57
CA GLY A 309 12.14 25.58 -8.91
C GLY A 309 10.66 25.51 -8.53
N GLY A 310 9.98 24.38 -8.78
CA GLY A 310 8.57 24.15 -8.46
C GLY A 310 8.34 23.29 -7.22
N GLY A 311 7.08 22.94 -6.94
CA GLY A 311 6.72 21.96 -5.91
C GLY A 311 7.02 20.52 -6.34
N VAL A 312 6.99 19.58 -5.39
CA VAL A 312 7.37 18.17 -5.61
C VAL A 312 6.64 17.53 -6.78
N ARG A 313 7.33 16.70 -7.55
CA ARG A 313 6.77 15.94 -8.66
C ARG A 313 6.90 14.45 -8.38
N VAL A 314 5.75 13.78 -8.24
CA VAL A 314 5.64 12.34 -7.95
C VAL A 314 5.09 11.61 -9.16
N LEU A 315 5.72 10.48 -9.50
CA LEU A 315 5.25 9.55 -10.52
C LEU A 315 5.08 8.15 -9.91
N GLU A 316 3.94 7.52 -10.11
CA GLU A 316 3.74 6.11 -9.79
C GLU A 316 3.71 5.29 -11.08
N LEU A 317 4.64 4.35 -11.22
CA LEU A 317 4.71 3.39 -12.32
C LEU A 317 3.94 2.13 -11.94
N GLY A 318 3.05 1.66 -12.82
CA GLY A 318 2.25 0.47 -12.54
C GLY A 318 1.34 0.69 -11.35
N ALA A 319 0.64 1.83 -11.36
CA ALA A 319 -0.10 2.34 -10.21
C ALA A 319 -1.24 1.42 -9.76
N GLY A 320 -1.76 0.57 -10.63
CA GLY A 320 -2.89 -0.31 -10.31
C GLY A 320 -4.10 0.50 -9.83
N THR A 321 -4.47 0.33 -8.55
CA THR A 321 -5.55 1.11 -7.90
C THR A 321 -5.15 2.54 -7.52
N GLY A 322 -3.88 2.91 -7.64
CA GLY A 322 -3.36 4.27 -7.41
C GLY A 322 -3.21 4.61 -5.94
N LEU A 323 -3.11 3.61 -5.06
CA LEU A 323 -3.02 3.79 -3.62
C LEU A 323 -1.92 4.78 -3.22
N LEU A 324 -0.71 4.64 -3.77
CA LEU A 324 0.42 5.50 -3.38
C LEU A 324 0.23 6.92 -3.89
N SER A 325 -0.28 7.09 -5.12
CA SER A 325 -0.62 8.41 -5.67
C SER A 325 -1.69 9.12 -4.85
N ILE A 326 -2.76 8.41 -4.47
CA ILE A 326 -3.83 8.93 -3.61
C ILE A 326 -3.27 9.37 -2.26
N LEU A 327 -2.39 8.55 -1.67
CA LEU A 327 -1.76 8.85 -0.41
C LEU A 327 -0.82 10.05 -0.49
N CYS A 328 0.03 10.12 -1.53
CA CYS A 328 0.91 11.26 -1.80
C CYS A 328 0.11 12.56 -1.89
N ARG A 329 -0.97 12.58 -2.69
CA ARG A 329 -1.83 13.77 -2.82
C ARG A 329 -2.39 14.22 -1.48
N LYS A 330 -2.98 13.29 -0.71
CA LYS A 330 -3.52 13.59 0.62
C LYS A 330 -2.43 14.14 1.57
N LEU A 331 -1.23 13.57 1.56
CA LEU A 331 -0.10 14.05 2.39
C LEU A 331 0.34 15.46 2.00
N LEU A 332 0.40 15.77 0.70
CA LEU A 332 0.73 17.10 0.19
C LEU A 332 -0.35 18.13 0.54
N ASP A 333 -1.63 17.77 0.48
CA ASP A 333 -2.73 18.63 0.92
C ASP A 333 -2.64 18.94 2.42
N LEU A 334 -2.36 17.93 3.24
CA LEU A 334 -2.17 18.10 4.68
C LEU A 334 -0.99 19.04 4.98
N ARG A 335 0.11 18.91 4.23
CA ARG A 335 1.26 19.81 4.35
C ARG A 335 0.90 21.24 3.97
N ALA A 336 0.19 21.45 2.86
CA ALA A 336 -0.22 22.78 2.42
C ALA A 336 -1.12 23.48 3.45
N VAL A 337 -2.06 22.75 4.05
CA VAL A 337 -2.92 23.25 5.15
C VAL A 337 -2.09 23.60 6.38
N ARG A 338 -1.14 22.74 6.76
CA ARG A 338 -0.23 23.01 7.88
C ARG A 338 0.60 24.27 7.66
N ALA A 339 1.24 24.42 6.49
CA ALA A 339 2.05 25.58 6.17
C ALA A 339 1.24 26.89 6.24
N SER A 340 -0.01 26.86 5.77
CA SER A 340 -0.94 27.99 5.84
C SER A 340 -1.32 28.38 7.27
N SER A 341 -1.30 27.44 8.22
CA SER A 341 -1.64 27.69 9.62
C SER A 341 -0.49 28.29 10.46
N VAL A 342 0.77 28.18 10.01
CA VAL A 342 1.98 28.54 10.77
C VAL A 342 2.52 29.93 10.43
N SER A 343 2.04 30.60 9.36
CA SER A 343 2.52 31.92 8.95
C SER A 343 1.51 33.05 9.24
N PRO A 344 1.51 33.65 10.44
CA PRO A 344 0.68 34.81 10.78
C PRO A 344 1.39 36.18 10.58
N SER A 345 2.65 36.23 10.12
CA SER A 345 3.49 37.45 10.24
C SER A 345 3.57 38.35 9.00
N SER A 346 2.86 38.06 7.90
CA SER A 346 2.68 39.05 6.84
C SER A 346 1.35 39.78 7.02
N SER A 347 1.39 41.12 7.03
CA SER A 347 0.30 42.02 7.42
C SER A 347 -1.10 41.59 6.95
N PRO A 348 -2.15 41.81 7.77
CA PRO A 348 -3.52 41.41 7.47
C PRO A 348 -4.06 42.29 6.33
N ARG A 349 -3.91 41.86 5.08
CA ARG A 349 -4.88 42.27 4.06
C ARG A 349 -6.20 41.67 4.51
N LYS A 350 -7.19 42.55 4.73
CA LYS A 350 -8.59 42.26 5.09
C LYS A 350 -8.96 40.80 4.88
N ALA A 351 -9.42 40.15 5.95
CA ALA A 351 -10.03 38.83 5.93
C ALA A 351 -10.96 38.65 4.71
N ALA A 352 -10.40 38.10 3.64
CA ALA A 352 -11.09 37.49 2.53
C ALA A 352 -11.03 36.00 2.85
N GLY A 353 -12.19 35.35 2.93
CA GLY A 353 -12.32 33.98 3.41
C GLY A 353 -11.38 33.01 2.69
N PHE A 354 -10.89 32.01 3.42
CA PHE A 354 -10.31 30.70 3.03
C PHE A 354 -9.99 30.44 1.53
N GLY A 355 -9.38 31.40 0.84
CA GLY A 355 -9.45 31.49 -0.61
C GLY A 355 -8.21 32.20 -1.12
N THR A 356 -7.10 31.46 -1.10
CA THR A 356 -5.93 31.50 -2.00
C THR A 356 -4.77 30.84 -1.27
N VAL A 357 -4.79 29.52 -1.10
CA VAL A 357 -3.52 28.77 -1.00
C VAL A 357 -2.87 28.95 -2.37
N ALA A 358 -1.66 29.50 -2.43
CA ALA A 358 -0.95 29.64 -3.69
C ALA A 358 -0.75 28.24 -4.29
N THR A 359 -1.45 27.96 -5.39
CA THR A 359 -1.46 26.69 -6.12
C THR A 359 -0.09 26.30 -6.70
N ALA A 360 0.90 27.20 -6.65
CA ALA A 360 2.22 27.02 -7.25
C ALA A 360 3.11 25.98 -6.53
N ASP A 361 2.85 25.66 -5.25
CA ASP A 361 3.67 24.72 -4.45
C ASP A 361 2.89 23.46 -4.03
N ALA A 362 1.76 23.18 -4.69
CA ALA A 362 0.89 22.09 -4.28
C ALA A 362 1.42 20.70 -4.66
N GLY A 363 2.47 20.65 -5.49
CA GLY A 363 3.07 19.44 -6.04
C GLY A 363 2.21 18.77 -7.13
N LEU A 364 2.88 18.03 -8.03
CA LEU A 364 2.26 17.21 -9.06
C LEU A 364 2.32 15.74 -8.64
N VAL A 365 1.21 15.01 -8.83
CA VAL A 365 1.16 13.55 -8.70
C VAL A 365 0.60 12.98 -9.99
N VAL A 366 1.35 12.09 -10.64
CA VAL A 366 0.94 11.38 -11.85
C VAL A 366 0.90 9.89 -11.55
N ALA A 367 -0.26 9.26 -11.73
CA ALA A 367 -0.45 7.82 -11.62
C ALA A 367 -0.50 7.21 -13.02
N THR A 368 0.32 6.17 -13.27
CA THR A 368 0.44 5.59 -14.61
C THR A 368 0.25 4.09 -14.63
N ASP A 369 -0.39 3.62 -15.69
CA ASP A 369 -0.53 2.21 -16.04
C ASP A 369 -0.69 2.08 -17.57
N PHE A 370 -0.56 0.90 -18.13
CA PHE A 370 -0.74 0.68 -19.57
C PHE A 370 -2.13 0.10 -19.88
N HIS A 371 -2.73 -0.63 -18.94
CA HIS A 371 -3.91 -1.44 -19.23
C HIS A 371 -5.20 -0.60 -19.14
N PRO A 372 -6.04 -0.53 -20.19
CA PRO A 372 -7.22 0.35 -20.21
C PRO A 372 -8.23 0.12 -19.08
N GLN A 373 -8.43 -1.15 -18.67
CA GLN A 373 -9.30 -1.46 -17.54
C GLN A 373 -8.70 -1.03 -16.20
N VAL A 374 -7.37 -1.12 -16.06
CA VAL A 374 -6.68 -0.66 -14.85
C VAL A 374 -6.78 0.86 -14.76
N LEU A 375 -6.53 1.59 -15.85
CA LEU A 375 -6.71 3.04 -15.92
C LEU A 375 -8.16 3.49 -15.60
N SER A 376 -9.15 2.75 -16.09
CA SER A 376 -10.56 3.00 -15.78
C SER A 376 -10.86 2.79 -14.29
N ASN A 377 -10.32 1.72 -13.70
CA ASN A 377 -10.48 1.41 -12.28
C ASN A 377 -9.73 2.41 -11.37
N LEU A 378 -8.52 2.79 -11.76
CA LEU A 378 -7.70 3.82 -11.14
C LEU A 378 -8.46 5.15 -11.07
N ARG A 379 -9.18 5.52 -12.14
CA ARG A 379 -10.01 6.72 -12.14
C ARG A 379 -11.11 6.67 -11.06
N ILE A 380 -11.78 5.52 -10.91
CA ILE A 380 -12.77 5.32 -9.85
C ILE A 380 -12.11 5.51 -8.47
N CYS A 381 -10.95 4.90 -8.24
CA CYS A 381 -10.22 5.03 -6.96
C CYS A 381 -9.82 6.49 -6.66
N VAL A 382 -9.32 7.22 -7.65
CA VAL A 382 -8.99 8.66 -7.51
C VAL A 382 -10.25 9.47 -7.19
N ASP A 383 -11.35 9.24 -7.91
CA ASP A 383 -12.59 9.99 -7.72
C ASP A 383 -13.25 9.69 -6.36
N LEU A 384 -13.15 8.46 -5.84
CA LEU A 384 -13.59 8.08 -4.49
C LEU A 384 -12.88 8.88 -3.38
N ASN A 385 -11.66 9.34 -3.63
CA ASN A 385 -10.85 10.07 -2.66
C ASN A 385 -10.82 11.59 -2.89
N ALA A 386 -11.43 12.06 -3.97
CA ALA A 386 -11.52 13.48 -4.26
C ALA A 386 -12.41 14.18 -3.20
N PRO A 387 -12.05 15.39 -2.76
CA PRO A 387 -12.93 16.18 -1.92
C PRO A 387 -14.28 16.38 -2.63
N PRO A 388 -15.42 16.41 -1.92
CA PRO A 388 -16.70 16.76 -2.51
C PRO A 388 -16.57 18.11 -3.23
N ARG A 389 -16.96 18.16 -4.51
CA ARG A 389 -16.97 19.42 -5.27
C ARG A 389 -18.04 20.34 -4.68
N VAL A 390 -17.64 21.23 -3.77
CA VAL A 390 -18.51 22.28 -3.24
C VAL A 390 -18.42 23.49 -4.16
N PRO A 391 -19.54 24.02 -4.70
CA PRO A 391 -19.52 25.23 -5.51
C PRO A 391 -18.84 26.39 -4.76
N GLY A 392 -17.72 26.89 -5.29
CA GLY A 392 -16.91 27.96 -4.69
C GLY A 392 -15.75 27.51 -3.79
N ALA A 393 -15.54 26.21 -3.61
CA ALA A 393 -14.31 25.69 -3.00
C ALA A 393 -13.12 25.79 -3.97
N LEU A 394 -11.90 25.86 -3.42
CA LEU A 394 -10.67 25.83 -4.22
C LEU A 394 -10.58 24.50 -4.96
N ASP A 395 -10.23 24.54 -6.25
CA ASP A 395 -9.80 23.36 -6.99
C ASP A 395 -8.47 22.89 -6.38
N LEU A 396 -8.53 21.88 -5.51
CA LEU A 396 -7.31 21.19 -5.08
C LEU A 396 -6.68 20.51 -6.31
N PRO A 397 -5.35 20.44 -6.39
CA PRO A 397 -4.69 19.78 -7.52
C PRO A 397 -5.19 18.35 -7.61
N ALA A 398 -5.59 17.94 -8.81
CA ALA A 398 -5.99 16.57 -9.06
C ALA A 398 -4.75 15.66 -9.15
N ILE A 399 -4.99 14.36 -8.99
CA ILE A 399 -4.05 13.33 -9.45
C ILE A 399 -4.25 13.23 -10.96
N GLU A 400 -3.18 13.40 -11.71
CA GLU A 400 -3.20 13.18 -13.16
C GLU A 400 -3.05 11.68 -13.43
N ILE A 401 -3.91 11.15 -14.30
CA ILE A 401 -3.82 9.75 -14.74
C ILE A 401 -3.36 9.78 -16.19
N ALA A 402 -2.35 8.98 -16.50
CA ALA A 402 -1.81 8.90 -17.86
C ALA A 402 -1.50 7.45 -18.22
N LYS A 403 -1.84 7.06 -19.46
CA LYS A 403 -1.31 5.84 -20.06
C LYS A 403 0.22 5.91 -20.14
N LEU A 404 0.87 4.83 -19.74
CA LEU A 404 2.30 4.61 -19.94
C LEU A 404 2.54 3.12 -20.22
N ASP A 405 3.01 2.81 -21.43
CA ASP A 405 3.53 1.47 -21.74
C ASP A 405 5.06 1.48 -21.70
N TRP A 406 5.65 0.70 -20.78
CA TRP A 406 7.10 0.67 -20.58
C TRP A 406 7.85 0.08 -21.79
N THR A 407 7.18 -0.70 -22.63
CA THR A 407 7.80 -1.36 -23.80
C THR A 407 8.04 -0.37 -24.94
N THR A 408 7.20 0.65 -25.06
CA THR A 408 7.21 1.64 -26.15
C THR A 408 7.80 2.99 -25.72
N PHE A 409 7.64 3.36 -24.44
CA PHE A 409 8.03 4.66 -23.93
C PHE A 409 9.51 5.05 -24.12
N PRO A 410 10.51 4.17 -23.88
CA PRO A 410 11.91 4.54 -24.09
C PRO A 410 12.22 4.92 -25.55
N ALA A 411 11.71 4.15 -26.51
CA ALA A 411 11.90 4.43 -27.94
C ALA A 411 11.17 5.72 -28.37
N PHE A 412 9.98 5.98 -27.82
CA PHE A 412 9.26 7.24 -28.00
C PHE A 412 10.09 8.44 -27.49
N MET A 413 10.65 8.34 -26.29
CA MET A 413 11.46 9.41 -25.69
C MET A 413 12.76 9.66 -26.47
N GLU A 414 13.42 8.61 -26.96
CA GLU A 414 14.59 8.71 -27.83
C GLU A 414 14.27 9.43 -29.15
N ALA A 415 13.19 9.04 -29.83
CA ALA A 415 12.74 9.70 -31.06
C ALA A 415 12.44 11.18 -30.83
N ARG A 416 11.73 11.49 -29.73
CA ARG A 416 11.42 12.86 -29.31
C ARG A 416 12.67 13.67 -29.03
N ALA A 417 13.63 13.14 -28.27
CA ALA A 417 14.89 13.80 -27.97
C ALA A 417 15.73 14.06 -29.22
N ALA A 418 15.67 13.15 -30.21
CA ALA A 418 16.34 13.29 -31.49
C ALA A 418 15.59 14.18 -32.51
N GLY A 419 14.39 14.68 -32.17
CA GLY A 419 13.53 15.42 -33.10
C GLY A 419 13.06 14.59 -34.30
N LYS A 420 13.01 13.26 -34.16
CA LYS A 420 12.59 12.31 -35.21
C LYS A 420 11.12 11.96 -35.06
N PRO A 421 10.41 11.66 -36.17
CA PRO A 421 9.07 11.07 -36.08
C PRO A 421 9.12 9.72 -35.37
N TYR A 422 8.06 9.42 -34.63
CA TYR A 422 7.84 8.12 -33.98
C TYR A 422 6.64 7.46 -34.64
N ASP A 423 6.82 6.20 -35.09
CA ASP A 423 5.80 5.46 -35.86
C ASP A 423 4.78 4.74 -34.97
N GLY A 424 4.93 4.80 -33.64
CA GLY A 424 4.00 4.20 -32.67
C GLY A 424 3.00 5.21 -32.06
N GLU A 425 2.21 4.75 -31.09
CA GLU A 425 1.27 5.60 -30.35
C GLU A 425 2.00 6.62 -29.45
N GLU A 426 1.45 7.82 -29.32
CA GLU A 426 1.97 8.82 -28.40
C GLU A 426 1.68 8.41 -26.95
N GLU A 427 2.70 8.43 -26.10
CA GLU A 427 2.58 8.12 -24.68
C GLU A 427 1.97 9.31 -23.92
N GLU A 428 0.88 9.10 -23.17
CA GLU A 428 0.21 10.21 -22.48
C GLU A 428 1.09 10.85 -21.40
N LEU A 429 1.94 10.05 -20.73
CA LEU A 429 2.90 10.55 -19.75
C LEU A 429 3.83 11.63 -20.33
N ALA A 430 4.09 11.63 -21.65
CA ALA A 430 5.00 12.55 -22.31
C ALA A 430 4.68 14.04 -22.06
N ARG A 431 3.42 14.37 -21.76
CA ARG A 431 2.95 15.72 -21.40
C ARG A 431 3.54 16.21 -20.07
N HIS A 432 3.99 15.29 -19.23
CA HIS A 432 4.56 15.57 -17.91
C HIS A 432 6.08 15.38 -17.86
N THR A 433 6.75 14.97 -18.94
CA THR A 433 8.20 14.70 -18.94
C THR A 433 9.06 15.92 -19.32
N HIS A 434 8.45 17.08 -19.58
CA HIS A 434 9.18 18.34 -19.77
C HIS A 434 10.03 18.74 -18.55
N THR A 435 9.56 18.34 -17.37
CA THR A 435 10.27 18.52 -16.10
C THR A 435 10.30 17.16 -15.43
N PRO A 436 11.49 16.67 -15.02
CA PRO A 436 11.61 15.34 -14.43
C PRO A 436 10.93 15.26 -13.06
N PHE A 437 10.80 14.05 -12.54
CA PHE A 437 10.16 13.73 -11.28
C PHE A 437 11.18 13.61 -10.14
N ASP A 438 10.80 14.11 -8.98
CA ASP A 438 11.62 14.09 -7.77
C ASP A 438 11.48 12.75 -7.04
N LEU A 439 10.29 12.13 -7.13
CA LEU A 439 9.96 10.84 -6.55
C LEU A 439 9.30 9.95 -7.59
N VAL A 440 9.85 8.75 -7.79
CA VAL A 440 9.22 7.69 -8.59
C VAL A 440 8.90 6.50 -7.68
N LEU A 441 7.70 5.96 -7.79
CA LEU A 441 7.22 4.83 -6.99
C LEU A 441 6.89 3.66 -7.91
N ALA A 442 7.33 2.47 -7.53
CA ALA A 442 6.97 1.22 -8.18
C ALA A 442 6.78 0.15 -7.10
N SER A 443 5.57 -0.42 -7.02
CA SER A 443 5.21 -1.38 -5.97
C SER A 443 4.62 -2.64 -6.58
N ASP A 444 5.25 -3.79 -6.33
CA ASP A 444 4.91 -5.08 -6.94
C ASP A 444 4.86 -5.06 -8.48
N CYS A 445 5.76 -4.29 -9.09
CA CYS A 445 5.80 -4.09 -10.56
C CYS A 445 6.65 -5.12 -11.31
N VAL A 446 7.41 -5.97 -10.62
CA VAL A 446 8.36 -6.92 -11.22
C VAL A 446 7.90 -8.34 -10.94
N TYR A 447 7.02 -8.82 -11.81
CA TYR A 447 6.49 -10.20 -11.83
C TYR A 447 6.88 -10.97 -13.11
N ASP A 448 7.77 -10.39 -13.92
CA ASP A 448 8.46 -11.03 -15.04
C ASP A 448 9.91 -10.48 -15.06
N PRO A 449 10.94 -11.30 -15.36
CA PRO A 449 12.34 -10.88 -15.32
C PRO A 449 12.68 -9.72 -16.27
N THR A 450 11.86 -9.46 -17.30
CA THR A 450 12.08 -8.35 -18.22
C THR A 450 11.65 -7.00 -17.66
N HIS A 451 10.76 -6.96 -16.66
CA HIS A 451 10.19 -5.71 -16.14
C HIS A 451 11.23 -4.82 -15.46
N ALA A 452 12.22 -5.37 -14.77
CA ALA A 452 13.26 -4.57 -14.13
C ALA A 452 14.08 -3.75 -15.14
N ALA A 453 14.40 -4.34 -16.30
CA ALA A 453 15.06 -3.65 -17.40
C ALA A 453 14.19 -2.51 -17.97
N MET A 454 12.90 -2.78 -18.16
CA MET A 454 11.93 -1.79 -18.67
C MET A 454 11.76 -0.61 -17.69
N LEU A 455 11.61 -0.90 -16.39
CA LEU A 455 11.52 0.10 -15.34
C LEU A 455 12.77 0.98 -15.29
N ARG A 456 13.98 0.41 -15.44
CA ARG A 456 15.22 1.19 -15.53
C ARG A 456 15.20 2.13 -16.72
N ALA A 457 14.79 1.64 -17.90
CA ALA A 457 14.73 2.44 -19.11
C ALA A 457 13.76 3.63 -18.95
N VAL A 458 12.58 3.39 -18.36
CA VAL A 458 11.61 4.45 -18.03
C VAL A 458 12.21 5.43 -17.01
N ALA A 459 12.74 4.93 -15.89
CA ALA A 459 13.33 5.73 -14.82
C ALA A 459 14.42 6.67 -15.35
N GLY A 460 15.25 6.21 -16.30
CA GLY A 460 16.30 7.00 -16.90
C GLY A 460 15.79 8.25 -17.64
N TRP A 461 14.55 8.22 -18.13
CA TRP A 461 13.92 9.33 -18.86
C TRP A 461 13.04 10.23 -17.99
N VAL A 462 12.67 9.79 -16.79
CA VAL A 462 11.70 10.51 -15.95
C VAL A 462 12.30 11.01 -14.63
N LEU A 463 13.33 10.37 -14.08
CA LEU A 463 13.87 10.72 -12.76
C LEU A 463 14.81 11.93 -12.82
N CYS A 464 14.64 12.88 -11.89
CA CYS A 464 15.42 14.12 -11.86
C CYS A 464 16.92 13.87 -11.64
N PRO A 465 17.82 14.30 -12.54
CA PRO A 465 19.25 14.27 -12.29
C PRO A 465 19.65 15.24 -11.15
N PRO A 466 20.78 15.01 -10.45
CA PRO A 466 21.31 15.95 -9.47
C PRO A 466 21.73 17.29 -10.12
N GLU A 467 21.44 18.42 -9.47
CA GLU A 467 21.88 19.74 -9.93
C GLU A 467 23.41 19.89 -9.93
N GLY A 468 23.92 20.70 -10.88
CA GLY A 468 25.29 21.21 -10.82
C GLY A 468 26.36 20.16 -11.15
N CYS A 469 26.29 19.56 -12.34
CA CYS A 469 27.22 18.55 -12.84
C CYS A 469 28.68 19.03 -13.07
N GLU A 470 29.15 20.00 -12.30
CA GLU A 470 30.57 20.33 -12.03
C GLU A 470 30.73 20.73 -10.54
N GLY A 471 30.49 19.81 -9.60
CA GLY A 471 30.77 19.99 -8.16
C GLY A 471 29.62 19.58 -7.25
N GLY A 472 29.70 18.38 -6.67
CA GLY A 472 28.61 17.71 -5.96
C GLY A 472 27.90 18.50 -4.86
N GLY A 473 26.58 18.33 -4.80
CA GLY A 473 25.74 18.82 -3.69
C GLY A 473 24.30 18.31 -3.71
N GLY A 474 23.67 18.11 -4.88
CA GLY A 474 22.31 17.56 -4.98
C GLY A 474 22.28 16.04 -5.09
N ALA A 475 21.34 15.37 -4.42
CA ALA A 475 21.16 13.91 -4.51
C ALA A 475 20.35 13.45 -5.74
N GLY A 476 19.74 14.39 -6.48
CA GLY A 476 18.77 14.08 -7.56
C GLY A 476 17.46 13.49 -7.02
N GLY A 477 16.57 13.13 -7.94
CA GLY A 477 15.35 12.39 -7.64
C GLY A 477 15.63 10.97 -7.16
N THR A 478 14.65 10.38 -6.48
CA THR A 478 14.74 9.03 -5.92
C THR A 478 13.60 8.15 -6.43
N MET A 479 13.91 6.90 -6.76
CA MET A 479 12.92 5.87 -7.10
C MET A 479 12.86 4.82 -5.98
N HIS A 480 11.66 4.48 -5.52
CA HIS A 480 11.44 3.40 -4.56
C HIS A 480 10.78 2.22 -5.25
N LEU A 481 11.46 1.06 -5.18
CA LEU A 481 10.94 -0.23 -5.63
C LEU A 481 10.70 -1.11 -4.41
N LEU A 482 9.51 -1.68 -4.28
CA LEU A 482 9.20 -2.66 -3.25
C LEU A 482 8.55 -3.89 -3.88
N SER A 483 9.15 -5.07 -3.66
CA SER A 483 8.64 -6.35 -4.16
C SER A 483 8.56 -7.40 -3.05
N PRO A 484 7.53 -8.25 -3.04
CA PRO A 484 7.37 -9.30 -2.05
C PRO A 484 8.36 -10.44 -2.30
N ILE A 485 8.80 -11.09 -1.22
CA ILE A 485 9.64 -12.29 -1.30
C ILE A 485 8.71 -13.48 -1.49
N ARG A 486 8.71 -14.04 -2.71
CA ARG A 486 7.93 -15.21 -3.07
C ARG A 486 8.88 -16.30 -3.58
N PRO A 487 8.80 -17.55 -3.07
CA PRO A 487 9.71 -18.63 -3.48
C PRO A 487 9.74 -18.90 -4.98
N THR A 488 8.63 -18.65 -5.69
CA THR A 488 8.53 -18.87 -7.14
C THR A 488 8.93 -17.66 -7.98
N PHE A 489 9.32 -16.53 -7.36
CA PHE A 489 9.65 -15.27 -8.05
C PHE A 489 11.14 -14.89 -7.91
N THR A 490 12.01 -15.87 -7.62
CA THR A 490 13.45 -15.62 -7.49
C THR A 490 14.06 -14.98 -8.73
N PRO A 491 13.80 -15.45 -9.98
CA PRO A 491 14.35 -14.82 -11.19
C PRO A 491 13.94 -13.36 -11.36
N GLU A 492 12.71 -13.01 -10.98
CA GLU A 492 12.17 -11.66 -11.02
C GLU A 492 12.90 -10.74 -10.03
N LEU A 493 13.14 -11.20 -8.81
CA LEU A 493 13.89 -10.44 -7.80
C LEU A 493 15.37 -10.29 -8.18
N GLU A 494 16.00 -11.33 -8.71
CA GLU A 494 17.38 -11.29 -9.23
C GLU A 494 17.51 -10.34 -10.43
N SER A 495 16.46 -10.21 -11.25
CA SER A 495 16.44 -9.24 -12.35
C SER A 495 16.53 -7.80 -11.84
N ILE A 496 15.95 -7.49 -10.68
CA ILE A 496 16.06 -6.16 -10.05
C ILE A 496 17.51 -5.91 -9.65
N ASP A 497 18.16 -6.87 -9.01
CA ASP A 497 19.57 -6.73 -8.59
C ASP A 497 20.50 -6.58 -9.81
N THR A 498 20.20 -7.28 -10.90
CA THR A 498 20.95 -7.19 -12.16
C THR A 498 20.78 -5.82 -12.84
N HIS A 499 19.55 -5.32 -12.90
CA HIS A 499 19.24 -4.06 -13.59
C HIS A 499 19.39 -2.83 -12.72
N PHE A 500 19.40 -2.96 -11.40
CA PHE A 500 19.68 -1.89 -10.45
C PHE A 500 20.80 -2.35 -9.50
N PRO A 501 22.05 -2.49 -9.98
CA PRO A 501 23.15 -2.81 -9.09
C PRO A 501 23.46 -1.62 -8.19
N THR A 502 24.28 -1.83 -7.15
CA THR A 502 24.69 -0.75 -6.25
C THR A 502 25.50 0.31 -6.99
N LEU A 503 25.33 1.58 -6.64
CA LEU A 503 26.08 2.68 -7.28
C LEU A 503 27.60 2.51 -7.16
N SER A 504 28.07 1.85 -6.09
CA SER A 504 29.47 1.51 -5.88
C SER A 504 30.02 0.48 -6.87
N SER A 505 29.17 -0.27 -7.58
CA SER A 505 29.60 -1.25 -8.58
C SER A 505 30.05 -0.60 -9.90
N TYR A 506 29.72 0.68 -10.11
CA TYR A 506 30.10 1.41 -11.32
C TYR A 506 31.50 2.04 -11.20
N PRO A 507 32.17 2.28 -12.34
CA PRO A 507 33.32 3.17 -12.36
C PRO A 507 32.97 4.52 -11.70
N PRO A 508 33.92 5.15 -10.99
CA PRO A 508 33.67 6.41 -10.29
C PRO A 508 33.04 7.46 -11.22
N LEU A 509 32.05 8.21 -10.70
CA LEU A 509 31.35 9.22 -11.49
C LEU A 509 32.30 10.23 -12.15
N ALA A 510 33.41 10.58 -11.48
CA ALA A 510 34.42 11.48 -12.04
C ALA A 510 35.01 10.97 -13.36
N GLU A 511 35.25 9.65 -13.48
CA GLU A 511 35.78 9.03 -14.70
C GLU A 511 34.72 9.00 -15.81
N ARG A 512 33.48 8.64 -15.46
CA ARG A 512 32.35 8.63 -16.39
C ARG A 512 32.02 10.02 -16.93
N ALA A 513 31.98 11.02 -16.04
CA ALA A 513 31.76 12.42 -16.41
C ALA A 513 32.89 12.96 -17.29
N ALA A 514 34.15 12.60 -17.01
CA ALA A 514 35.28 12.96 -17.87
C ALA A 514 35.16 12.34 -19.27
N ALA A 515 34.76 11.07 -19.36
CA ALA A 515 34.54 10.40 -20.64
C ALA A 515 33.39 11.02 -21.44
N ALA A 516 32.26 11.34 -20.78
CA ALA A 516 31.12 12.03 -21.38
C ALA A 516 31.52 13.42 -21.91
N LYS A 517 32.30 14.19 -21.14
CA LYS A 517 32.82 15.50 -21.55
C LYS A 517 33.78 15.39 -22.73
N ALA A 518 34.66 14.39 -22.74
CA ALA A 518 35.60 14.15 -23.83
C ALA A 518 34.90 13.77 -25.15
N ALA A 519 33.74 13.11 -25.07
CA ALA A 519 32.94 12.74 -26.24
C ALA A 519 32.20 13.92 -26.89
N GLY A 520 32.16 15.10 -26.26
CA GLY A 520 31.59 16.31 -26.83
C GLY A 520 30.10 16.21 -27.17
N GLY A 521 29.34 15.43 -26.39
CA GLY A 521 27.91 15.19 -26.60
C GLY A 521 27.59 13.99 -27.52
N ASP A 522 28.59 13.37 -28.15
CA ASP A 522 28.39 12.14 -28.93
C ASP A 522 28.59 10.90 -28.05
N VAL A 523 27.54 10.52 -27.33
CA VAL A 523 27.55 9.41 -26.36
C VAL A 523 27.95 8.07 -27.00
N SER A 524 27.81 7.92 -28.32
CA SER A 524 28.22 6.70 -29.04
C SER A 524 29.74 6.46 -29.04
N LYS A 525 30.53 7.50 -28.74
CA LYS A 525 32.00 7.41 -28.64
C LYS A 525 32.50 7.03 -27.25
N VAL A 526 31.62 6.96 -26.25
CA VAL A 526 31.97 6.61 -24.87
C VAL A 526 31.94 5.10 -24.72
N ASP A 527 32.96 4.53 -24.06
CA ASP A 527 32.97 3.10 -23.69
C ASP A 527 31.71 2.73 -22.90
N GLU A 528 31.09 1.58 -23.20
CA GLU A 528 29.83 1.17 -22.58
C GLU A 528 29.88 1.11 -21.05
N ARG A 529 31.04 0.83 -20.44
CA ARG A 529 31.18 0.84 -18.97
C ARG A 529 31.16 2.25 -18.38
N LEU A 530 31.58 3.25 -19.16
CA LEU A 530 31.68 4.64 -18.74
C LEU A 530 30.47 5.50 -19.17
N LYS A 531 29.61 4.93 -20.01
CA LYS A 531 28.47 5.60 -20.60
C LYS A 531 27.36 5.83 -19.57
N GLY A 532 26.84 7.06 -19.53
CA GLY A 532 25.62 7.38 -18.79
C GLY A 532 24.36 6.99 -19.56
N GLU A 533 23.20 7.11 -18.93
CA GLU A 533 21.91 6.68 -19.49
C GLU A 533 20.82 7.75 -19.35
N GLY A 534 19.82 7.71 -20.25
CA GLY A 534 18.67 8.61 -20.23
C GLY A 534 19.04 10.09 -20.09
N LEU A 535 18.36 10.79 -19.18
CA LEU A 535 18.63 12.21 -18.83
C LEU A 535 20.04 12.41 -18.25
N GLY A 536 20.66 11.36 -17.71
CA GLY A 536 21.99 11.35 -17.13
C GLY A 536 23.13 11.20 -18.15
N ALA A 537 22.84 10.87 -19.41
CA ALA A 537 23.83 10.46 -20.41
C ALA A 537 24.93 11.50 -20.63
N ALA A 538 24.58 12.79 -20.73
CA ALA A 538 25.54 13.88 -20.95
C ALA A 538 26.53 14.09 -19.78
N HIS A 539 26.22 13.57 -18.60
CA HIS A 539 27.02 13.71 -17.39
C HIS A 539 27.64 12.38 -16.92
N GLY A 540 27.49 11.31 -17.72
CA GLY A 540 27.97 9.98 -17.36
C GLY A 540 27.21 9.35 -16.18
N LEU A 541 26.03 9.85 -15.81
CA LEU A 541 25.23 9.35 -14.68
C LEU A 541 24.52 8.05 -15.05
N ARG A 542 24.41 7.15 -14.06
CA ARG A 542 23.67 5.88 -14.20
C ARG A 542 22.73 5.69 -13.02
N LEU A 543 21.63 4.97 -13.23
CA LEU A 543 20.76 4.56 -12.15
C LEU A 543 21.34 3.34 -11.45
N GLY A 544 21.29 3.37 -10.13
CA GLY A 544 21.66 2.24 -9.28
C GLY A 544 21.11 2.42 -7.87
N VAL A 545 21.27 1.37 -7.07
CA VAL A 545 20.79 1.34 -5.69
C VAL A 545 21.76 2.13 -4.81
N ARG A 546 21.19 2.98 -3.95
CA ARG A 546 21.94 3.78 -2.97
C ARG A 546 22.33 2.94 -1.76
N GLY A 547 23.45 3.31 -1.15
CA GLY A 547 23.96 2.65 0.04
C GLY A 547 24.45 1.22 -0.23
N GLU A 548 24.16 0.31 0.70
CA GLU A 548 24.67 -1.08 0.69
C GLU A 548 23.81 -2.04 -0.16
N GLY A 549 22.75 -1.55 -0.81
CA GLY A 549 21.87 -2.37 -1.65
C GLY A 549 20.42 -2.42 -1.14
N LYS A 550 19.76 -3.55 -1.37
CA LYS A 550 18.36 -3.77 -0.98
C LYS A 550 18.22 -3.95 0.53
N LYS A 551 17.08 -3.53 1.07
CA LYS A 551 16.73 -3.65 2.49
C LYS A 551 15.57 -4.63 2.67
N SER A 552 15.68 -5.49 3.67
CA SER A 552 14.56 -6.38 4.04
C SER A 552 13.54 -5.58 4.84
N VAL A 553 12.26 -5.74 4.50
CA VAL A 553 11.14 -5.11 5.19
C VAL A 553 10.09 -6.17 5.47
N ARG A 554 9.51 -6.15 6.66
CA ARG A 554 8.39 -7.03 7.03
C ARG A 554 7.21 -6.21 7.53
N GLY A 555 6.02 -6.61 7.11
CA GLY A 555 4.77 -6.11 7.70
C GLY A 555 4.57 -6.69 9.10
N ARG A 556 3.80 -5.99 9.93
CA ARG A 556 3.27 -6.54 11.19
C ARG A 556 2.14 -7.54 10.92
N LYS A 557 1.72 -8.31 11.93
CA LYS A 557 0.54 -9.19 11.82
C LYS A 557 -0.67 -8.37 11.33
N GLY A 558 -1.25 -8.76 10.20
CA GLY A 558 -2.34 -8.04 9.52
C GLY A 558 -1.91 -7.00 8.47
N GLU A 559 -0.62 -6.71 8.33
CA GLU A 559 -0.06 -5.87 7.27
C GLU A 559 0.53 -6.75 6.15
N GLY A 560 0.31 -6.38 4.88
CA GLY A 560 0.69 -7.22 3.73
C GLY A 560 -0.28 -8.39 3.47
N ARG A 561 0.05 -9.29 2.53
CA ARG A 561 -0.73 -10.51 2.31
C ARG A 561 -0.29 -11.61 3.28
N THR A 562 -1.21 -12.50 3.66
CA THR A 562 -0.94 -13.62 4.56
C THR A 562 0.04 -14.65 3.98
N ASP A 563 0.19 -14.70 2.66
CA ASP A 563 1.15 -15.57 1.95
C ASP A 563 2.52 -14.91 1.71
N GLU A 564 2.71 -13.65 2.12
CA GLU A 564 3.96 -12.89 2.01
C GLU A 564 4.77 -12.92 3.33
N VAL A 565 4.76 -14.07 4.00
CA VAL A 565 5.39 -14.30 5.33
C VAL A 565 6.89 -14.03 5.31
N ALA A 566 7.55 -14.29 4.17
CA ALA A 566 8.99 -14.05 4.01
C ALA A 566 9.36 -12.55 4.04
N GLY A 567 8.39 -11.66 3.87
CA GLY A 567 8.59 -10.22 3.83
C GLY A 567 8.81 -9.68 2.41
N TYR A 568 9.51 -8.56 2.33
CA TYR A 568 9.68 -7.76 1.12
C TYR A 568 11.12 -7.29 0.99
N TRP A 569 11.54 -7.11 -0.25
CA TRP A 569 12.77 -6.39 -0.58
C TRP A 569 12.43 -4.97 -1.04
N TRP A 570 13.20 -4.01 -0.54
CA TRP A 570 13.10 -2.60 -0.90
C TRP A 570 14.41 -2.12 -1.51
N TRP A 571 14.35 -1.55 -2.72
CA TRP A 571 15.46 -0.85 -3.36
C TRP A 571 15.19 0.66 -3.43
N GLU A 572 16.15 1.45 -2.94
CA GLU A 572 16.17 2.90 -3.11
C GLU A 572 17.14 3.24 -4.24
N VAL A 573 16.60 3.61 -5.38
CA VAL A 573 17.35 3.85 -6.62
C VAL A 573 17.52 5.35 -6.84
N GLY A 574 18.70 5.75 -7.29
CA GLY A 574 18.98 7.13 -7.67
C GLY A 574 20.11 7.22 -8.69
N TRP A 575 20.41 8.44 -9.10
CA TRP A 575 21.55 8.72 -9.97
C TRP A 575 22.87 8.68 -9.19
N GLY A 576 23.92 8.16 -9.82
CA GLY A 576 25.29 8.29 -9.33
C GLY A 576 26.35 7.90 -10.32
#